data_AF-A0AAD6UJ32-F1
#
_entry.id   AF-A0AAD6UJ32-F1
#
_cell.length_a   1.000
_cell.length_b   1.000
_cell.length_c   1.000
_cell.angle_alpha   90.00
_cell.angle_beta   90.00
_cell.angle_gamma   90.00
#
_symmetry.space_group_name_H-M   'P 1'
#
loop_
_entity.id
_entity.type
_entity.pdbx_description
1 polymer ?
#
loop_
_entity_poly.entity_id
_entity_poly.type
_entity_poly.pdbx_seq_one_letter_code
_entity_poly.pdbx_strand_id
1 'polypeptide(L)'
;MSIGASLYPSRLIAASSRSSFHVGHGRGRCFLPLFSPSSFMKMQPPAAPPRRVRRRPSLRQEVFLRAFLGAYTTYSKNHDISIDASILFVLACGPIMYAFALRPDTLSRSYKTWIMDAAGFCRDGVQLNCKVVREQTLDAAALDRIIAHPATTPANRASLATLRDASPHTHLRCGPCAAMHPDWTSCWTLPPVRFAGSFRRMLPIQLLLHFAPLLLRWRVLRAHPARVLLRAARGCVRSATFLGALSAFYQSTVCLKTQLHARLAGGRLPAGLVDLLVSPASFWMAGLVSGLSLLLEEPHRRAGVALYVVPKAIESAWAVARNPGPSTS
;
A
#
# COMPACT_ATOMS: atom_id res chain seq x y z
N MET A 1 -0.14 41.29 19.06
CA MET A 1 0.90 42.06 18.34
C MET A 1 2.18 41.22 18.30
N SER A 2 2.96 41.39 17.23
CA SER A 2 4.07 40.56 16.74
C SER A 2 3.68 39.32 15.92
N ILE A 3 3.99 39.44 14.64
CA ILE A 3 3.69 38.60 13.49
C ILE A 3 4.92 37.72 13.24
N GLY A 4 4.73 36.39 13.23
CA GLY A 4 5.75 35.43 12.81
C GLY A 4 5.64 35.18 11.31
N ALA A 5 6.62 35.66 10.55
CA ALA A 5 6.67 35.61 9.10
C ALA A 5 6.76 34.17 8.58
N SER A 6 5.77 33.76 7.79
CA SER A 6 5.81 32.57 6.94
C SER A 6 6.63 32.91 5.68
N LEU A 7 7.86 32.43 5.61
CA LEU A 7 8.72 32.58 4.43
C LEU A 7 8.64 31.31 3.57
N TYR A 8 7.74 31.35 2.59
CA TYR A 8 7.79 30.54 1.38
C TYR A 8 7.97 31.51 0.21
N PRO A 9 9.11 31.56 -0.50
CA PRO A 9 9.23 32.43 -1.65
C PRO A 9 8.49 31.79 -2.82
N SER A 10 7.35 32.37 -3.18
CA SER A 10 6.69 32.16 -4.45
C SER A 10 6.79 33.44 -5.28
N ARG A 11 7.40 33.31 -6.47
CA ARG A 11 7.31 34.17 -7.67
C ARG A 11 8.32 35.31 -7.84
N LEU A 12 9.02 35.23 -8.98
CA LEU A 12 9.31 36.25 -10.02
C LEU A 12 10.53 35.68 -10.79
N ILE A 13 10.62 35.58 -12.12
CA ILE A 13 10.33 36.55 -13.19
C ILE A 13 10.11 35.78 -14.51
N ALA A 14 9.11 36.21 -15.29
CA ALA A 14 9.04 35.95 -16.72
C ALA A 14 10.07 36.83 -17.44
N ALA A 15 11.03 36.23 -18.15
CA ALA A 15 11.89 36.94 -19.09
C ALA A 15 12.00 36.10 -20.37
N SER A 16 11.45 36.66 -21.44
CA SER A 16 11.61 36.23 -22.82
C SER A 16 13.07 36.42 -23.25
N SER A 17 13.72 35.37 -23.74
CA SER A 17 14.83 35.46 -24.70
C SER A 17 15.07 34.11 -25.37
N ARG A 18 15.40 34.16 -26.66
CA ARG A 18 15.51 33.07 -27.63
C ARG A 18 16.74 32.17 -27.40
N SER A 19 16.70 31.02 -28.08
CA SER A 19 17.80 30.09 -28.42
C SER A 19 18.26 29.18 -27.26
N SER A 20 18.39 27.86 -27.34
CA SER A 20 18.49 26.96 -28.49
C SER A 20 17.90 25.59 -28.12
N PHE A 21 17.22 24.98 -29.09
CA PHE A 21 16.88 23.56 -29.12
C PHE A 21 18.17 22.74 -28.96
N HIS A 22 18.28 21.94 -27.89
CA HIS A 22 19.20 20.81 -27.84
C HIS A 22 18.42 19.58 -27.38
N VAL A 23 18.02 18.77 -28.37
CA VAL A 23 17.50 17.42 -28.19
C VAL A 23 18.67 16.54 -27.75
N GLY A 24 18.79 16.34 -26.45
CA GLY A 24 19.73 15.40 -25.84
C GLY A 24 19.18 13.97 -25.90
N HIS A 25 19.48 13.28 -26.99
CA HIS A 25 19.14 11.87 -27.21
C HIS A 25 20.03 10.97 -26.32
N GLY A 26 19.67 10.81 -25.04
CA GLY A 26 20.37 9.93 -24.10
C GLY A 26 19.89 8.48 -24.20
N ARG A 27 20.47 7.70 -25.13
CA ARG A 27 20.35 6.24 -25.19
C ARG A 27 21.03 5.59 -23.96
N GLY A 28 20.29 5.42 -22.87
CA GLY A 28 20.69 4.58 -21.73
C GLY A 28 20.05 3.20 -21.82
N ARG A 29 20.79 2.21 -22.35
CA ARG A 29 20.38 0.80 -22.37
C ARG A 29 20.36 0.25 -20.94
N CYS A 30 19.18 0.14 -20.31
CA CYS A 30 19.01 -0.71 -19.13
C CYS A 30 18.68 -2.13 -19.58
N PHE A 31 19.73 -2.94 -19.73
CA PHE A 31 19.62 -4.39 -19.76
C PHE A 31 19.04 -4.87 -18.41
N LEU A 32 17.86 -5.47 -18.48
CA LEU A 32 17.32 -6.36 -17.46
C LEU A 32 18.26 -7.58 -17.36
N PRO A 33 18.73 -8.01 -16.17
CA PRO A 33 19.26 -9.35 -16.05
C PRO A 33 18.08 -10.31 -16.07
N LEU A 34 17.84 -10.86 -17.26
CA LEU A 34 17.21 -12.16 -17.45
C LEU A 34 17.98 -13.20 -16.62
N PHE A 35 17.21 -14.10 -16.02
CA PHE A 35 17.65 -15.31 -15.32
C PHE A 35 18.93 -15.92 -15.94
N SER A 36 20.03 -15.96 -15.18
CA SER A 36 21.21 -16.76 -15.51
C SER A 36 21.12 -18.12 -14.79
N PRO A 37 21.13 -19.27 -15.51
CA PRO A 37 20.87 -20.59 -14.91
C PRO A 37 22.10 -21.32 -14.34
N SER A 38 23.26 -20.67 -14.17
CA SER A 38 24.55 -21.37 -13.99
C SER A 38 25.19 -21.32 -12.59
N SER A 39 24.49 -20.90 -11.53
CA SER A 39 25.04 -20.94 -10.15
C SER A 39 24.58 -22.15 -9.31
N PHE A 40 24.02 -23.18 -9.95
CA PHE A 40 23.49 -24.36 -9.28
C PHE A 40 24.51 -25.50 -9.17
N MET A 41 25.72 -25.27 -8.61
CA MET A 41 26.58 -26.38 -8.16
C MET A 41 27.79 -25.90 -7.33
N LYS A 42 27.60 -25.87 -6.01
CA LYS A 42 28.59 -26.14 -4.94
C LYS A 42 28.11 -25.49 -3.63
N MET A 43 27.38 -26.24 -2.81
CA MET A 43 27.31 -25.98 -1.37
C MET A 43 27.11 -27.31 -0.63
N GLN A 44 28.13 -27.68 0.13
CA GLN A 44 28.09 -28.70 1.19
C GLN A 44 26.95 -28.40 2.18
N PRO A 45 26.30 -29.43 2.76
CA PRO A 45 25.12 -29.23 3.58
C PRO A 45 25.47 -28.48 4.89
N PRO A 46 24.81 -27.36 5.21
CA PRO A 46 24.91 -26.76 6.53
C PRO A 46 24.17 -27.61 7.57
N ALA A 47 24.69 -27.62 8.80
CA ALA A 47 24.14 -28.31 9.95
C ALA A 47 22.64 -28.03 10.17
N ALA A 48 21.93 -29.03 10.69
CA ALA A 48 20.47 -29.03 10.84
C ALA A 48 19.96 -27.75 11.54
N PRO A 49 19.03 -27.00 10.91
CA PRO A 49 18.44 -25.83 11.55
C PRO A 49 17.57 -26.26 12.74
N PRO A 50 17.51 -25.46 13.83
CA PRO A 50 16.60 -25.73 14.94
C PRO A 50 15.17 -25.85 14.41
N ARG A 51 14.44 -26.87 14.87
CA ARG A 51 13.04 -27.17 14.49
C ARG A 51 12.23 -25.88 14.43
N ARG A 52 11.93 -25.40 13.21
CA ARG A 52 10.92 -24.36 13.02
C ARG A 52 9.60 -24.95 13.45
N VAL A 53 9.09 -24.52 14.60
CA VAL A 53 7.70 -24.77 15.00
C VAL A 53 6.83 -24.20 13.88
N ARG A 54 6.28 -25.08 13.03
CA ARG A 54 5.21 -24.73 12.10
C ARG A 54 4.06 -24.20 12.96
N ARG A 55 3.91 -22.88 13.03
CA ARG A 55 2.67 -22.27 13.51
C ARG A 55 1.57 -22.68 12.53
N ARG A 56 0.85 -23.74 12.87
CA ARG A 56 -0.44 -24.06 12.25
C ARG A 56 -1.30 -22.79 12.37
N PRO A 57 -2.03 -22.34 11.33
CA PRO A 57 -3.07 -21.34 11.54
C PRO A 57 -3.96 -21.86 12.67
N SER A 58 -4.24 -21.01 13.66
CA SER A 58 -4.88 -21.46 14.89
C SER A 58 -6.27 -22.00 14.54
N LEU A 59 -6.60 -23.21 15.02
CA LEU A 59 -7.93 -23.84 14.90
C LEU A 59 -9.07 -22.86 15.19
N ARG A 60 -8.80 -21.86 16.04
CA ARG A 60 -9.66 -20.74 16.41
C ARG A 60 -10.07 -19.84 15.24
N GLN A 61 -9.16 -19.53 14.31
CA GLN A 61 -9.46 -18.67 13.16
C GLN A 61 -10.40 -19.37 12.16
N GLU A 62 -10.24 -20.67 11.98
CA GLU A 62 -11.07 -21.46 11.07
C GLU A 62 -12.49 -21.68 11.63
N VAL A 63 -12.60 -21.96 12.94
CA VAL A 63 -13.89 -22.05 13.64
C VAL A 63 -14.59 -20.69 13.67
N PHE A 64 -13.86 -19.60 13.94
CA PHE A 64 -14.42 -18.24 13.91
C PHE A 64 -14.95 -17.87 12.53
N LEU A 65 -14.20 -18.17 11.47
CA LEU A 65 -14.62 -17.92 10.09
C LEU A 65 -15.91 -18.67 9.75
N ARG A 66 -16.03 -19.95 10.13
CA ARG A 66 -17.24 -20.74 9.91
C ARG A 66 -18.42 -20.26 10.76
N ALA A 67 -18.18 -19.87 12.00
CA ALA A 67 -19.19 -19.30 12.88
C ALA A 67 -19.70 -17.94 12.37
N PHE A 68 -18.80 -17.06 11.93
CA PHE A 68 -19.15 -15.77 11.36
C PHE A 68 -19.89 -15.92 10.04
N LEU A 69 -19.46 -16.84 9.18
CA LEU A 69 -20.16 -17.21 7.95
C LEU A 69 -21.57 -17.72 8.22
N GLY A 70 -21.71 -18.67 9.16
CA GLY A 70 -22.99 -19.20 9.59
C GLY A 70 -23.90 -18.10 10.10
N ALA A 71 -23.42 -17.28 11.04
CA ALA A 71 -24.15 -16.16 11.61
C ALA A 71 -24.57 -15.14 10.54
N TYR A 72 -23.68 -14.76 9.63
CA TYR A 72 -23.97 -13.83 8.54
C TYR A 72 -25.03 -14.38 7.58
N THR A 73 -24.93 -15.66 7.18
CA THR A 73 -25.93 -16.28 6.29
C THR A 73 -27.29 -16.43 6.95
N THR A 74 -27.34 -16.76 8.25
CA THR A 74 -28.60 -16.87 9.00
C THR A 74 -29.21 -15.49 9.26
N TYR A 75 -28.39 -14.51 9.65
CA TYR A 75 -28.83 -13.13 9.87
C TYR A 75 -29.36 -12.48 8.59
N SER A 76 -28.66 -12.66 7.47
CA SER A 76 -29.08 -12.14 6.17
C SER A 76 -30.40 -12.76 5.69
N LYS A 77 -30.63 -14.05 5.95
CA LYS A 77 -31.90 -14.73 5.65
C LYS A 77 -33.06 -14.25 6.53
N ASN A 78 -32.81 -13.93 7.79
CA ASN A 78 -33.85 -13.60 8.77
C ASN A 78 -34.28 -12.12 8.72
N HIS A 79 -33.42 -11.22 8.23
CA HIS A 79 -33.69 -9.77 8.23
C HIS A 79 -33.87 -9.16 6.82
N ASP A 80 -33.78 -9.95 5.75
CA ASP A 80 -33.83 -9.49 4.35
C ASP A 80 -32.76 -8.41 3.99
N ILE A 81 -31.78 -8.20 4.88
CA ILE A 81 -30.65 -7.30 4.67
C ILE A 81 -29.52 -8.13 4.06
N SER A 82 -29.35 -8.02 2.74
CA SER A 82 -28.17 -8.57 2.04
C SER A 82 -27.08 -7.51 1.93
N ILE A 83 -26.20 -7.43 2.94
CA ILE A 83 -25.03 -6.54 2.87
C ILE A 83 -24.09 -7.10 1.80
N ASP A 84 -23.91 -6.41 0.67
CA ASP A 84 -23.00 -6.88 -0.38
C ASP A 84 -21.58 -7.12 0.20
N ALA A 85 -20.95 -8.22 -0.20
CA ALA A 85 -19.60 -8.57 0.20
C ALA A 85 -18.59 -7.44 -0.11
N SER A 86 -18.88 -6.64 -1.15
CA SER A 86 -18.09 -5.46 -1.48
C SER A 86 -18.11 -4.41 -0.37
N ILE A 87 -19.26 -4.17 0.26
CA ILE A 87 -19.40 -3.21 1.36
C ILE A 87 -18.61 -3.70 2.57
N LEU A 88 -18.74 -4.98 2.93
CA LEU A 88 -17.98 -5.58 4.04
C LEU A 88 -16.47 -5.45 3.81
N PHE A 89 -16.00 -5.70 2.60
CA PHE A 89 -14.60 -5.54 2.26
C PHE A 89 -14.13 -4.09 2.34
N VAL A 90 -14.93 -3.14 1.80
CA VAL A 90 -14.63 -1.70 1.88
C VAL A 90 -14.47 -1.27 3.33
N LEU A 91 -15.44 -1.62 4.19
CA LEU A 91 -15.40 -1.32 5.61
C LEU A 91 -14.23 -2.00 6.33
N ALA A 92 -13.83 -3.21 5.90
CA ALA A 92 -12.68 -3.92 6.45
C ALA A 92 -11.33 -3.32 6.02
N CYS A 93 -11.24 -2.73 4.83
CA CYS A 93 -10.01 -2.09 4.34
C CYS A 93 -9.63 -0.84 5.13
N GLY A 94 -10.61 -0.06 5.61
CA GLY A 94 -10.39 1.11 6.48
C GLY A 94 -9.47 0.83 7.67
N PRO A 95 -9.87 -0.02 8.63
CA PRO A 95 -9.08 -0.31 9.82
C PRO A 95 -7.77 -1.04 9.50
N ILE A 96 -7.73 -1.91 8.47
CA ILE A 96 -6.50 -2.61 8.08
C ILE A 96 -5.45 -1.63 7.57
N MET A 97 -5.84 -0.71 6.68
CA MET A 97 -4.90 0.23 6.10
C MET A 97 -4.53 1.35 7.08
N TYR A 98 -5.44 1.72 7.98
CA TYR A 98 -5.13 2.56 9.14
C TYR A 98 -4.07 1.90 10.04
N ALA A 99 -4.30 0.64 10.42
CA ALA A 99 -3.38 -0.10 11.26
C ALA A 99 -2.04 -0.31 10.56
N PHE A 100 -2.04 -0.61 9.27
CA PHE A 100 -0.82 -0.72 8.48
C PHE A 100 0.02 0.56 8.52
N ALA A 101 -0.60 1.74 8.37
CA ALA A 101 0.12 3.01 8.29
C ALA A 101 0.51 3.59 9.65
N LEU A 102 -0.32 3.41 10.69
CA LEU A 102 -0.17 4.11 11.98
C LEU A 102 0.00 3.16 13.17
N ARG A 103 -0.56 1.95 13.10
CA ARG A 103 -0.51 0.96 14.20
C ARG A 103 0.01 -0.38 13.72
N PRO A 104 1.21 -0.40 13.10
CA PRO A 104 1.69 -1.62 12.49
C PRO A 104 1.72 -2.73 13.54
N ASP A 105 2.11 -2.46 14.79
CA ASP A 105 2.10 -3.39 15.93
C ASP A 105 0.84 -4.27 16.06
N THR A 106 -0.33 -3.77 15.68
CA THR A 106 -1.61 -4.49 15.78
C THR A 106 -1.84 -5.54 14.69
N LEU A 107 -1.05 -5.53 13.62
CA LEU A 107 -1.10 -6.51 12.54
C LEU A 107 -0.03 -7.59 12.73
N SER A 108 -0.30 -8.80 12.23
CA SER A 108 0.73 -9.85 12.21
C SER A 108 1.90 -9.46 11.29
N ARG A 109 3.12 -9.88 11.65
CA ARG A 109 4.35 -9.52 10.92
C ARG A 109 4.31 -9.98 9.47
N SER A 110 3.87 -11.21 9.22
CA SER A 110 3.73 -11.76 7.86
C SER A 110 2.73 -10.99 7.01
N TYR A 111 1.61 -10.54 7.60
CA TYR A 111 0.59 -9.80 6.87
C TYR A 111 1.06 -8.40 6.48
N LYS A 112 1.72 -7.68 7.39
CA LYS A 112 2.35 -6.39 7.07
C LYS A 112 3.39 -6.51 5.97
N THR A 113 4.29 -7.50 6.09
CA THR A 113 5.31 -7.75 5.06
C THR A 113 4.66 -8.04 3.71
N TRP A 114 3.61 -8.85 3.69
CA TRP A 114 2.85 -9.09 2.46
C TRP A 114 2.24 -7.81 1.88
N ILE A 115 1.61 -6.95 2.67
CA ILE A 115 1.07 -5.66 2.18
C ILE A 115 2.19 -4.79 1.59
N MET A 116 3.31 -4.64 2.31
CA MET A 116 4.48 -3.89 1.84
C MET A 116 4.98 -4.41 0.49
N ASP A 117 5.15 -5.73 0.37
CA ASP A 117 5.73 -6.38 -0.80
C ASP A 117 4.74 -6.48 -1.97
N ALA A 118 3.44 -6.59 -1.70
CA ALA A 118 2.41 -6.58 -2.73
C ALA A 118 2.23 -5.19 -3.33
N ALA A 119 2.16 -4.15 -2.48
CA ALA A 119 1.94 -2.78 -2.92
C ALA A 119 3.22 -2.07 -3.37
N GLY A 120 4.39 -2.46 -2.85
CA GLY A 120 5.67 -1.83 -3.18
C GLY A 120 5.84 -0.48 -2.52
N PHE A 121 5.36 -0.36 -1.29
CA PHE A 121 5.59 0.81 -0.47
C PHE A 121 7.03 0.83 0.05
N CYS A 122 7.57 2.02 0.25
CA CYS A 122 8.85 2.17 0.93
C CYS A 122 8.67 1.86 2.42
N ARG A 123 9.42 0.87 2.95
CA ARG A 123 9.33 0.46 4.37
C ARG A 123 9.69 1.62 5.29
N ASP A 124 10.83 2.25 5.04
CA ASP A 124 11.28 3.41 5.82
C ASP A 124 10.32 4.59 5.69
N GLY A 125 9.76 4.82 4.49
CA GLY A 125 8.77 5.88 4.26
C GLY A 125 7.49 5.71 5.09
N VAL A 126 6.94 4.49 5.13
CA VAL A 126 5.74 4.18 5.94
C VAL A 126 6.03 4.32 7.44
N GLN A 127 7.20 3.87 7.90
CA GLN A 127 7.62 4.01 9.31
C GLN A 127 7.84 5.47 9.70
N LEU A 128 8.48 6.25 8.83
CA LEU A 128 8.68 7.69 9.00
C LEU A 128 7.32 8.38 9.11
N ASN A 129 6.38 8.08 8.21
CA ASN A 129 5.02 8.62 8.28
C ASN A 129 4.31 8.25 9.58
N CYS A 130 4.44 7.00 10.04
CA CYS A 130 3.87 6.56 11.32
C CYS A 130 4.38 7.41 12.49
N LYS A 131 5.69 7.61 12.60
CA LYS A 131 6.31 8.42 13.67
C LYS A 131 5.92 9.90 13.57
N VAL A 132 5.96 10.46 12.36
CA VAL A 132 5.54 11.85 12.13
C VAL A 132 4.08 12.05 12.55
N VAL A 133 3.16 11.20 12.11
CA VAL A 133 1.73 11.37 12.41
C VAL A 133 1.44 11.14 13.89
N ARG A 134 2.05 10.15 14.54
CA ARG A 134 1.70 9.74 15.91
C ARG A 134 2.52 10.39 17.01
N GLU A 135 3.80 10.56 16.78
CA GLU A 135 4.75 11.04 17.77
C GLU A 135 5.18 12.48 17.49
N GLN A 136 4.82 13.03 16.31
CA GLN A 136 5.33 14.32 15.83
C GLN A 136 6.86 14.36 15.80
N THR A 137 7.49 13.19 15.65
CA THR A 137 8.94 13.02 15.58
C THR A 137 9.37 12.64 14.17
N LEU A 138 10.47 13.24 13.72
CA LEU A 138 11.11 12.88 12.46
C LEU A 138 12.29 11.95 12.74
N ASP A 139 12.19 10.70 12.32
CA ASP A 139 13.26 9.71 12.48
C ASP A 139 14.40 10.00 11.49
N ALA A 140 15.42 10.70 11.97
CA ALA A 140 16.61 11.06 11.20
C ALA A 140 17.29 9.83 10.57
N ALA A 141 17.38 8.71 11.29
CA ALA A 141 18.02 7.50 10.76
C ALA A 141 17.22 6.88 9.62
N ALA A 142 15.89 6.88 9.71
CA ALA A 142 15.03 6.44 8.60
C ALA A 142 15.13 7.39 7.39
N LEU A 143 15.18 8.70 7.65
CA LEU A 143 15.35 9.71 6.60
C LEU A 143 16.69 9.55 5.87
N ASP A 144 17.79 9.35 6.61
CA ASP A 144 19.13 9.15 6.05
C ASP A 144 19.20 7.87 5.21
N ARG A 145 18.54 6.77 5.63
CA ARG A 145 18.40 5.55 4.83
C ARG A 145 17.66 5.79 3.51
N ILE A 146 16.60 6.59 3.52
CA ILE A 146 15.84 6.92 2.31
C ILE A 146 16.69 7.79 1.37
N ILE A 147 17.39 8.79 1.89
CA ILE A 147 18.29 9.67 1.12
C ILE A 147 19.41 8.86 0.44
N ALA A 148 20.03 7.95 1.20
CA ALA A 148 21.13 7.11 0.73
C ALA A 148 20.68 6.01 -0.26
N HIS A 149 19.39 5.69 -0.33
CA HIS A 149 18.90 4.60 -1.18
C HIS A 149 19.16 4.92 -2.67
N PRO A 150 19.68 3.97 -3.47
CA PRO A 150 20.10 4.22 -4.85
C PRO A 150 18.92 4.53 -5.79
N ALA A 151 17.75 3.97 -5.50
CA ALA A 151 16.54 4.24 -6.28
C ALA A 151 15.95 5.65 -6.00
N THR A 152 16.42 6.38 -4.98
CA THR A 152 15.86 7.69 -4.65
C THR A 152 16.22 8.70 -5.72
N THR A 153 15.19 9.33 -6.30
CA THR A 153 15.37 10.29 -7.37
C THR A 153 16.14 11.53 -6.88
N PRO A 154 16.95 12.19 -7.73
CA PRO A 154 17.73 13.35 -7.33
C PRO A 154 16.88 14.48 -6.73
N ALA A 155 15.69 14.72 -7.29
CA ALA A 155 14.77 15.74 -6.78
C ALA A 155 14.21 15.39 -5.39
N ASN A 156 13.82 14.13 -5.16
CA ASN A 156 13.38 13.68 -3.84
C ASN A 156 14.54 13.74 -2.83
N ARG A 157 15.75 13.35 -3.25
CA ARG A 157 16.94 13.42 -2.39
C ARG A 157 17.22 14.85 -1.93
N ALA A 158 17.17 15.81 -2.84
CA ALA A 158 17.35 17.23 -2.51
C ALA A 158 16.26 17.72 -1.52
N SER A 159 14.99 17.40 -1.78
CA SER A 159 13.89 17.77 -0.89
C SER A 159 14.00 17.15 0.51
N LEU A 160 14.42 15.88 0.59
CA LEU A 160 14.63 15.21 1.88
C LEU A 160 15.86 15.72 2.61
N ALA A 161 16.93 16.10 1.91
CA ALA A 161 18.10 16.74 2.51
C ALA A 161 17.74 18.11 3.10
N THR A 162 16.98 18.95 2.38
CA THR A 162 16.51 20.23 2.94
C THR A 162 15.65 20.04 4.20
N LEU A 163 14.85 18.97 4.24
CA LEU A 163 14.05 18.63 5.42
C LEU A 163 14.91 18.12 6.60
N ARG A 164 15.98 17.39 6.28
CA ARG A 164 16.95 16.88 7.26
C ARG A 164 17.69 18.03 7.96
N ASP A 165 18.03 19.08 7.21
CA ASP A 165 18.72 20.25 7.73
C ASP A 165 17.78 21.15 8.54
N ALA A 166 16.50 21.22 8.17
CA ALA A 166 15.45 21.96 8.89
C ALA A 166 14.86 21.22 10.12
N SER A 167 15.34 20.01 10.43
CA SER A 167 14.73 19.03 11.35
C SER A 167 14.44 19.47 12.79
N PRO A 168 15.18 20.38 13.47
CA PRO A 168 14.81 20.72 14.85
C PRO A 168 13.59 21.64 14.96
N HIS A 169 13.16 22.30 13.87
CA HIS A 169 12.10 23.34 13.92
C HIS A 169 10.88 23.04 13.03
N THR A 170 10.90 21.94 12.26
CA THR A 170 9.83 21.63 11.31
C THR A 170 8.81 20.68 11.94
N HIS A 171 7.66 21.20 12.36
CA HIS A 171 6.51 20.38 12.78
C HIS A 171 5.78 19.80 11.57
N LEU A 172 6.15 18.59 11.16
CA LEU A 172 5.40 17.85 10.13
C LEU A 172 4.16 17.19 10.73
N ARG A 173 3.00 17.40 10.10
CA ARG A 173 1.75 16.71 10.46
C ARG A 173 1.57 15.38 9.71
N CYS A 174 2.28 15.17 8.60
CA CYS A 174 2.19 13.96 7.78
C CYS A 174 3.54 13.67 7.11
N GLY A 175 3.81 12.40 6.81
CA GLY A 175 5.04 12.01 6.11
C GLY A 175 5.13 12.66 4.72
N PRO A 176 6.31 13.17 4.32
CA PRO A 176 6.48 13.84 3.04
C PRO A 176 6.37 12.83 1.89
N CYS A 177 5.74 13.22 0.79
CA CYS A 177 5.59 12.39 -0.41
C CYS A 177 6.94 11.85 -0.92
N ALA A 178 7.99 12.67 -0.87
CA ALA A 178 9.35 12.28 -1.26
C ALA A 178 9.89 11.08 -0.45
N ALA A 179 9.46 10.90 0.80
CA ALA A 179 9.82 9.74 1.62
C ALA A 179 8.90 8.53 1.36
N MET A 180 7.63 8.77 1.02
CA MET A 180 6.65 7.71 0.75
C MET A 180 6.91 6.98 -0.57
N HIS A 181 7.41 7.70 -1.59
CA HIS A 181 7.76 7.16 -2.90
C HIS A 181 9.10 7.73 -3.39
N PRO A 182 10.22 7.36 -2.76
CA PRO A 182 11.52 7.96 -3.06
C PRO A 182 11.97 7.70 -4.51
N ASP A 183 11.52 6.60 -5.08
CA ASP A 183 11.74 6.13 -6.45
C ASP A 183 11.00 6.93 -7.54
N TRP A 184 10.13 7.87 -7.16
CA TRP A 184 9.32 8.61 -8.13
C TRP A 184 9.05 10.05 -7.69
N THR A 185 9.19 11.02 -8.59
CA THR A 185 9.06 12.44 -8.24
C THR A 185 7.62 12.95 -8.22
N SER A 186 6.79 12.51 -9.17
CA SER A 186 5.45 13.06 -9.37
C SER A 186 4.36 12.16 -8.79
N CYS A 187 3.64 12.65 -7.79
CA CYS A 187 2.54 11.92 -7.14
C CYS A 187 1.39 11.57 -8.11
N TRP A 188 1.19 12.34 -9.18
CA TRP A 188 0.07 12.17 -10.13
C TRP A 188 0.33 11.06 -11.15
N THR A 189 1.59 10.82 -11.48
CA THR A 189 2.00 9.77 -12.44
C THR A 189 2.37 8.46 -11.74
N LEU A 190 2.48 8.48 -10.41
CA LEU A 190 2.77 7.31 -9.60
C LEU A 190 1.67 6.22 -9.61
N PRO A 191 0.35 6.53 -9.61
CA PRO A 191 -0.69 5.51 -9.52
C PRO A 191 -0.62 4.43 -10.61
N PRO A 192 -0.48 4.75 -11.92
CA PRO A 192 -0.34 3.72 -12.95
C PRO A 192 0.95 2.90 -12.79
N VAL A 193 2.04 3.51 -12.33
CA VAL A 193 3.31 2.81 -12.06
C VAL A 193 3.15 1.83 -10.90
N ARG A 194 2.50 2.25 -9.80
CA ARG A 194 2.22 1.38 -8.65
C ARG A 194 1.25 0.28 -9.03
N PHE A 195 0.20 0.58 -9.80
CA PHE A 195 -0.70 -0.42 -10.35
C PHE A 195 0.08 -1.50 -11.12
N ALA A 196 0.90 -1.11 -12.10
CA ALA A 196 1.67 -2.04 -12.93
C ALA A 196 2.68 -2.85 -12.09
N GLY A 197 3.35 -2.21 -11.14
CA GLY A 197 4.29 -2.86 -10.23
C GLY A 197 3.63 -3.92 -9.35
N SER A 198 2.49 -3.59 -8.73
CA SER A 198 1.71 -4.53 -7.91
C SER A 198 1.10 -5.65 -8.76
N PHE A 199 0.55 -5.31 -9.93
CA PHE A 199 0.03 -6.27 -10.90
C PHE A 199 1.09 -7.30 -11.29
N ARG A 200 2.27 -6.86 -11.72
CA ARG A 200 3.38 -7.74 -12.14
C ARG A 200 3.86 -8.65 -11.01
N ARG A 201 3.89 -8.17 -9.77
CA ARG A 201 4.31 -8.97 -8.60
C ARG A 201 3.26 -10.00 -8.18
N MET A 202 1.98 -9.68 -8.36
CA MET A 202 0.89 -10.58 -7.97
C MET A 202 0.60 -11.62 -9.05
N LEU A 203 0.84 -11.32 -10.33
CA LEU A 203 0.65 -12.24 -11.45
C LEU A 203 1.26 -13.65 -11.23
N PRO A 204 2.54 -13.84 -10.88
CA PRO A 204 3.12 -15.19 -10.74
C PRO A 204 2.43 -16.01 -9.64
N ILE A 205 2.07 -15.37 -8.52
CA ILE A 205 1.35 -16.02 -7.41
C ILE A 205 -0.04 -16.45 -7.88
N GLN A 206 -0.75 -15.56 -8.59
CA GLN A 206 -2.09 -15.85 -9.11
C GLN A 206 -2.07 -16.90 -10.22
N LEU A 207 -1.09 -16.85 -11.11
CA LEU A 207 -0.87 -17.87 -12.13
C LEU A 207 -0.67 -19.23 -11.48
N LEU A 208 0.23 -19.33 -10.49
CA LEU A 208 0.43 -20.59 -9.78
C LEU A 208 -0.87 -21.11 -9.15
N LEU A 209 -1.63 -20.23 -8.46
CA LEU A 209 -2.87 -20.61 -7.79
C LEU A 209 -3.98 -21.08 -8.75
N HIS A 210 -4.12 -20.44 -9.91
CA HIS A 210 -5.17 -20.78 -10.87
C HIS A 210 -4.78 -21.91 -11.82
N PHE A 211 -3.47 -22.07 -12.11
CA PHE A 211 -2.98 -23.11 -13.03
C PHE A 211 -2.64 -24.41 -12.31
N ALA A 212 -2.24 -24.40 -11.04
CA ALA A 212 -1.94 -25.63 -10.31
C ALA A 212 -3.12 -26.63 -10.28
N PRO A 213 -4.38 -26.23 -10.04
CA PRO A 213 -5.53 -27.13 -10.13
C PRO A 213 -5.75 -27.71 -11.54
N LEU A 214 -5.29 -27.03 -12.59
CA LEU A 214 -5.41 -27.52 -13.97
C LEU A 214 -4.44 -28.66 -14.28
N LEU A 215 -3.26 -28.65 -13.65
CA LEU A 215 -2.28 -29.74 -13.76
C LEU A 215 -2.85 -31.04 -13.16
N LEU A 216 -3.61 -30.93 -12.08
CA LEU A 216 -4.36 -32.05 -11.49
C LEU A 216 -5.49 -32.53 -12.40
N ARG A 217 -6.08 -31.63 -13.20
CA ARG A 217 -7.17 -31.93 -14.16
C ARG A 217 -6.64 -32.09 -15.59
N TRP A 218 -5.51 -32.79 -15.75
CA TRP A 218 -4.80 -32.95 -17.02
C TRP A 218 -5.68 -33.45 -18.19
N ARG A 219 -6.65 -34.33 -17.91
CA ARG A 219 -7.61 -34.83 -18.93
C ARG A 219 -8.47 -33.70 -19.53
N VAL A 220 -8.98 -32.81 -18.68
CA VAL A 220 -9.81 -31.66 -19.10
C VAL A 220 -8.95 -30.63 -19.82
N LEU A 221 -7.71 -30.42 -19.34
CA LEU A 221 -6.76 -29.53 -19.99
C LEU A 221 -6.41 -30.00 -21.41
N ARG A 222 -6.22 -31.30 -21.63
CA ARG A 222 -5.97 -31.87 -22.97
C ARG A 222 -7.18 -31.79 -23.90
N ALA A 223 -8.40 -31.99 -23.39
CA ALA A 223 -9.61 -31.94 -24.20
C ALA A 223 -9.94 -30.52 -24.70
N HIS A 224 -9.74 -29.50 -23.86
CA HIS A 224 -10.11 -28.11 -24.16
C HIS A 224 -9.04 -27.08 -23.72
N PRO A 225 -7.83 -27.11 -24.29
CA PRO A 225 -6.69 -26.34 -23.78
C PRO A 225 -6.95 -24.82 -23.81
N ALA A 226 -7.36 -24.28 -24.95
CA ALA A 226 -7.58 -22.84 -25.09
C ALA A 226 -8.65 -22.30 -24.14
N ARG A 227 -9.79 -22.99 -24.00
CA ARG A 227 -10.90 -22.54 -23.15
C ARG A 227 -10.52 -22.53 -21.67
N VAL A 228 -9.84 -23.58 -21.21
CA VAL A 228 -9.44 -23.73 -19.81
C VAL A 228 -8.33 -22.73 -19.46
N LEU A 229 -7.32 -22.58 -20.34
CA LEU A 229 -6.22 -21.63 -20.14
C LEU A 229 -6.71 -20.18 -20.19
N LEU A 230 -7.57 -19.81 -21.14
CA LEU A 230 -8.12 -18.45 -21.22
C LEU A 230 -9.00 -18.12 -20.01
N ARG A 231 -9.79 -19.08 -19.52
CA ARG A 231 -10.58 -18.88 -18.29
C ARG A 231 -9.67 -18.65 -17.08
N ALA A 232 -8.63 -19.46 -16.91
CA ALA A 232 -7.65 -19.28 -15.84
C ALA A 232 -6.90 -17.94 -15.96
N ALA A 233 -6.42 -17.61 -17.17
CA ALA A 233 -5.73 -16.35 -17.43
C ALA A 233 -6.61 -15.12 -17.13
N ARG A 234 -7.88 -15.15 -17.54
CA ARG A 234 -8.85 -14.08 -17.21
C ARG A 234 -9.03 -13.92 -15.70
N GLY A 235 -9.14 -15.04 -14.97
CA GLY A 235 -9.19 -15.03 -13.50
C GLY A 235 -7.94 -14.40 -12.88
N CYS A 236 -6.75 -14.78 -13.36
CA CYS A 236 -5.48 -14.21 -12.89
C CYS A 236 -5.37 -12.71 -13.16
N VAL A 237 -5.66 -12.28 -14.39
CA VAL A 237 -5.59 -10.85 -14.78
C VAL A 237 -6.56 -10.05 -13.95
N ARG A 238 -7.81 -10.50 -13.80
CA ARG A 238 -8.83 -9.78 -13.03
C ARG A 238 -8.46 -9.65 -11.55
N SER A 239 -7.95 -10.72 -10.94
CA SER A 239 -7.54 -10.69 -9.53
C SER A 239 -6.27 -9.85 -9.30
N ALA A 240 -5.31 -9.91 -10.23
CA ALA A 240 -4.14 -9.03 -10.18
C ALA A 240 -4.51 -7.55 -10.39
N THR A 241 -5.50 -7.26 -11.24
CA THR A 241 -6.05 -5.92 -11.44
C THR A 241 -6.72 -5.39 -10.18
N PHE A 242 -7.51 -6.21 -9.49
CA PHE A 242 -8.09 -5.86 -8.18
C PHE A 242 -6.99 -5.41 -7.20
N LEU A 243 -5.94 -6.20 -7.01
CA LEU A 243 -4.91 -5.87 -6.03
C LEU A 243 -4.00 -4.71 -6.47
N GLY A 244 -3.74 -4.60 -7.78
CA GLY A 244 -3.06 -3.44 -8.36
C GLY A 244 -3.83 -2.16 -8.11
N ALA A 245 -5.15 -2.17 -8.33
CA ALA A 245 -6.03 -1.03 -8.09
C ALA A 245 -6.12 -0.68 -6.60
N LEU A 246 -6.17 -1.67 -5.71
CA LEU A 246 -6.14 -1.45 -4.26
C LEU A 246 -4.91 -0.63 -3.85
N SER A 247 -3.73 -1.05 -4.34
CA SER A 247 -2.46 -0.37 -4.06
C SER A 247 -2.44 1.05 -4.61
N ALA A 248 -2.90 1.23 -5.86
CA ALA A 248 -2.94 2.52 -6.53
C ALA A 248 -3.91 3.50 -5.85
N PHE A 249 -5.14 3.07 -5.55
CA PHE A 249 -6.14 3.90 -4.85
C PHE A 249 -5.67 4.33 -3.47
N TYR A 250 -5.05 3.43 -2.70
CA TYR A 250 -4.52 3.79 -1.40
C TYR A 250 -3.41 4.84 -1.51
N GLN A 251 -2.40 4.60 -2.35
CA GLN A 251 -1.29 5.53 -2.54
C GLN A 251 -1.78 6.89 -3.07
N SER A 252 -2.70 6.89 -4.04
CA SER A 252 -3.30 8.11 -4.58
C SER A 252 -3.98 8.92 -3.50
N THR A 253 -4.79 8.29 -2.65
CA THR A 253 -5.53 9.00 -1.60
C THR A 253 -4.59 9.58 -0.55
N VAL A 254 -3.55 8.83 -0.14
CA VAL A 254 -2.53 9.31 0.80
C VAL A 254 -1.68 10.43 0.20
N CYS A 255 -1.30 10.36 -1.08
CA CYS A 255 -0.56 11.46 -1.70
C CYS A 255 -1.43 12.69 -1.92
N LEU A 256 -2.68 12.49 -2.36
CA LEU A 256 -3.63 13.55 -2.63
C LEU A 256 -3.92 14.35 -1.37
N LYS A 257 -4.22 13.69 -0.25
CA LYS A 257 -4.50 14.38 1.01
C LYS A 257 -3.29 15.19 1.50
N THR A 258 -2.07 14.66 1.37
CA THR A 258 -0.84 15.35 1.79
C THR A 258 -0.55 16.56 0.92
N GLN A 259 -0.69 16.42 -0.40
CA GLN A 259 -0.52 17.54 -1.35
C GLN A 259 -1.61 18.60 -1.18
N LEU A 260 -2.85 18.17 -0.93
CA LEU A 260 -3.97 19.08 -0.69
C LEU A 260 -3.76 19.85 0.61
N HIS A 261 -3.35 19.19 1.69
CA HIS A 261 -2.98 19.87 2.93
C HIS A 261 -1.86 20.91 2.70
N ALA A 262 -0.79 20.56 1.99
CA ALA A 262 0.30 21.48 1.70
C ALA A 262 -0.14 22.71 0.88
N ARG A 263 -1.11 22.55 -0.03
CA ARG A 263 -1.66 23.65 -0.84
C ARG A 263 -2.67 24.52 -0.10
N LEU A 264 -3.40 23.95 0.85
CA LEU A 264 -4.45 24.63 1.59
C LEU A 264 -3.98 25.20 2.93
N ALA A 265 -2.81 24.77 3.42
CA ALA A 265 -2.15 25.34 4.60
C ALA A 265 -1.84 26.83 4.34
N GLY A 266 -2.64 27.72 4.92
CA GLY A 266 -2.56 29.17 4.70
C GLY A 266 -3.65 29.76 3.78
N GLY A 267 -4.57 28.93 3.29
CA GLY A 267 -5.74 29.38 2.51
C GLY A 267 -6.91 29.88 3.38
N ARG A 268 -8.00 30.27 2.73
CA ARG A 268 -9.23 30.79 3.38
C ARG A 268 -10.15 29.71 3.96
N LEU A 269 -9.77 28.43 3.87
CA LEU A 269 -10.60 27.33 4.36
C LEU A 269 -10.50 27.22 5.90
N PRO A 270 -11.56 26.75 6.57
CA PRO A 270 -11.53 26.57 8.02
C PRO A 270 -10.46 25.52 8.39
N ALA A 271 -9.65 25.84 9.39
CA ALA A 271 -8.50 25.05 9.82
C ALA A 271 -8.86 23.57 10.07
N GLY A 272 -10.02 23.31 10.70
CA GLY A 272 -10.47 21.95 10.98
C GLY A 272 -10.64 21.05 9.74
N LEU A 273 -11.05 21.60 8.59
CA LEU A 273 -11.15 20.82 7.34
C LEU A 273 -9.77 20.50 6.76
N VAL A 274 -8.82 21.43 6.89
CA VAL A 274 -7.45 21.23 6.42
C VAL A 274 -6.75 20.21 7.32
N ASP A 275 -6.90 20.34 8.64
CA ASP A 275 -6.35 19.40 9.62
C ASP A 275 -6.94 18.00 9.50
N LEU A 276 -8.20 17.87 9.08
CA LEU A 276 -8.81 16.57 8.80
C LEU A 276 -8.04 15.77 7.73
N LEU A 277 -7.39 16.42 6.75
CA LEU A 277 -6.60 15.76 5.70
C LEU A 277 -5.34 15.07 6.23
N VAL A 278 -4.79 15.58 7.34
CA VAL A 278 -3.60 15.04 7.99
C VAL A 278 -3.93 14.23 9.24
N SER A 279 -5.16 14.32 9.73
CA SER A 279 -5.66 13.56 10.87
C SER A 279 -5.46 12.04 10.70
N PRO A 280 -5.33 11.27 11.79
CA PRO A 280 -5.31 9.81 11.73
C PRO A 280 -6.53 9.21 11.01
N ALA A 281 -7.71 9.84 11.14
CA ALA A 281 -8.94 9.41 10.47
C ALA A 281 -8.83 9.42 8.94
N SER A 282 -8.02 10.31 8.36
CA SER A 282 -7.77 10.36 6.92
C SER A 282 -7.16 9.07 6.36
N PHE A 283 -6.36 8.33 7.16
CA PHE A 283 -5.79 7.04 6.75
C PHE A 283 -6.84 5.92 6.73
N TRP A 284 -7.85 6.03 7.60
CA TRP A 284 -9.01 5.13 7.57
C TRP A 284 -9.84 5.35 6.31
N MET A 285 -10.09 6.61 5.94
CA MET A 285 -10.76 6.98 4.68
C MET A 285 -9.97 6.52 3.45
N ALA A 286 -8.64 6.65 3.45
CA ALA A 286 -7.79 6.11 2.38
C ALA A 286 -7.94 4.59 2.24
N GLY A 287 -8.10 3.88 3.37
CA GLY A 287 -8.42 2.47 3.39
C GLY A 287 -9.78 2.17 2.75
N LEU A 288 -10.84 2.91 3.09
CA LEU A 288 -12.16 2.74 2.47
C LEU A 288 -12.12 2.93 0.94
N VAL A 289 -11.49 4.00 0.47
CA VAL A 289 -11.35 4.28 -0.98
C VAL A 289 -10.59 3.16 -1.67
N SER A 290 -9.51 2.65 -1.06
CA SER A 290 -8.78 1.51 -1.61
C SER A 290 -9.61 0.23 -1.68
N GLY A 291 -10.59 0.07 -0.77
CA GLY A 291 -11.52 -1.06 -0.74
C GLY A 291 -12.44 -1.14 -1.96
N LEU A 292 -12.72 -0.01 -2.63
CA LEU A 292 -13.55 0.04 -3.84
C LEU A 292 -12.94 -0.78 -5.01
N SER A 293 -11.64 -1.07 -4.94
CA SER A 293 -10.97 -1.96 -5.88
C SER A 293 -11.63 -3.33 -6.01
N LEU A 294 -12.31 -3.84 -4.97
CA LEU A 294 -12.96 -5.16 -5.01
C LEU A 294 -14.07 -5.24 -6.07
N LEU A 295 -14.63 -4.11 -6.50
CA LEU A 295 -15.60 -4.07 -7.59
C LEU A 295 -15.00 -4.60 -8.91
N LEU A 296 -13.67 -4.53 -9.07
CA LEU A 296 -12.96 -5.09 -10.22
C LEU A 296 -12.85 -6.62 -10.18
N GLU A 297 -13.12 -7.26 -9.03
CA GLU A 297 -13.11 -8.71 -8.87
C GLU A 297 -14.45 -9.35 -9.31
N GLU A 298 -14.46 -10.64 -9.64
CA GLU A 298 -15.70 -11.34 -10.03
C GLU A 298 -16.69 -11.45 -8.86
N PRO A 299 -18.00 -11.15 -9.06
CA PRO A 299 -18.99 -11.15 -7.99
C PRO A 299 -18.99 -12.41 -7.12
N HIS A 300 -18.86 -13.58 -7.74
CA HIS A 300 -18.84 -14.86 -7.02
C HIS A 300 -17.59 -15.06 -6.13
N ARG A 301 -16.47 -14.37 -6.43
CA ARG A 301 -15.23 -14.44 -5.64
C ARG A 301 -15.17 -13.39 -4.53
N ARG A 302 -15.95 -12.30 -4.64
CA ARG A 302 -15.95 -11.18 -3.69
C ARG A 302 -16.24 -11.61 -2.26
N ALA A 303 -17.24 -12.49 -2.08
CA ALA A 303 -17.58 -13.02 -0.76
C ALA A 303 -16.39 -13.72 -0.10
N GLY A 304 -15.71 -14.62 -0.83
CA GLY A 304 -14.53 -15.33 -0.30
C GLY A 304 -13.39 -14.40 0.10
N VAL A 305 -13.12 -13.36 -0.70
CA VAL A 305 -12.08 -12.36 -0.40
C VAL A 305 -12.48 -11.50 0.80
N ALA A 306 -13.73 -11.01 0.85
CA ALA A 306 -14.23 -10.21 1.96
C ALA A 306 -14.12 -10.97 3.29
N LEU A 307 -14.56 -12.22 3.32
CA LEU A 307 -14.53 -13.06 4.51
C LEU A 307 -13.12 -13.38 4.98
N TYR A 308 -12.13 -13.44 4.09
CA TYR A 308 -10.73 -13.60 4.47
C TYR A 308 -10.18 -12.38 5.21
N VAL A 309 -10.66 -11.18 4.86
CA VAL A 309 -10.13 -9.89 5.31
C VAL A 309 -10.86 -9.39 6.57
N VAL A 310 -12.18 -9.60 6.67
CA VAL A 310 -13.02 -9.12 7.77
C VAL A 310 -12.51 -9.51 9.17
N PRO A 311 -12.15 -10.78 9.46
CA PRO A 311 -11.65 -11.15 10.79
C PRO A 311 -10.35 -10.42 11.15
N LYS A 312 -9.47 -10.18 10.17
CA LYS A 312 -8.22 -9.45 10.37
C LYS A 312 -8.50 -7.98 10.68
N ALA A 313 -9.49 -7.39 10.00
CA ALA A 313 -9.94 -6.03 10.25
C ALA A 313 -10.50 -5.88 11.68
N ILE A 314 -11.35 -6.81 12.11
CA ILE A 314 -11.92 -6.80 13.47
C ILE A 314 -10.83 -6.96 14.52
N GLU A 315 -9.94 -7.94 14.37
CA GLU A 315 -8.83 -8.19 15.29
C GLU A 315 -7.93 -6.95 15.41
N SER A 316 -7.59 -6.33 14.28
CA SER A 316 -6.77 -5.13 14.25
C SER A 316 -7.48 -3.91 14.84
N ALA A 317 -8.74 -3.66 14.47
CA ALA A 317 -9.54 -2.56 15.01
C ALA A 317 -9.70 -2.66 16.53
N TRP A 318 -9.95 -3.88 17.02
CA TRP A 318 -10.05 -4.17 18.45
C TRP A 318 -8.71 -3.95 19.18
N ALA A 319 -7.59 -4.36 18.59
CA ALA A 319 -6.27 -4.14 19.15
C ALA A 319 -5.89 -2.64 19.19
N VAL A 320 -6.28 -1.87 18.16
CA VAL A 320 -6.14 -0.40 18.15
C VAL A 320 -6.99 0.23 19.25
N ALA A 321 -8.26 -0.17 19.37
CA ALA A 321 -9.21 0.39 20.33
C ALA A 321 -8.80 0.14 21.80
N ARG A 322 -8.25 -1.03 22.10
CA ARG A 322 -7.77 -1.37 23.46
C ARG A 322 -6.55 -0.58 23.89
N ASN A 323 -5.70 -0.20 22.93
CA ASN A 323 -4.45 0.50 23.21
C ASN A 323 -4.37 1.69 22.26
N PRO A 324 -5.16 2.76 22.43
CA PRO A 324 -5.21 3.87 21.46
C PRO A 324 -3.83 4.52 21.21
N GLY A 325 -2.89 4.35 22.15
CA GLY A 325 -1.58 4.99 22.11
C GLY A 325 -1.71 6.47 22.52
N PRO A 326 -0.59 7.21 22.58
CA PRO A 326 -0.65 8.63 22.91
C PRO A 326 -1.49 9.37 21.86
N SER A 327 -2.53 10.04 22.32
CA SER A 327 -3.35 10.94 21.50
C SER A 327 -2.54 12.20 21.22
N THR A 328 -2.35 12.53 19.95
CA THR A 328 -1.88 13.86 19.55
C THR A 328 -3.01 14.85 19.78
N SER A 329 -2.97 15.53 20.93
CA SER A 329 -3.79 16.71 21.25
C SER A 329 -3.28 17.94 20.51
#